data_AF-A0A7W1QLV2-F1
#
_entry.id   AF-A0A7W1QLV2-F1
#
_cell.length_a   1.000
_cell.length_b   1.000
_cell.length_c   1.000
_cell.angle_alpha   90.00
_cell.angle_beta   90.00
_cell.angle_gamma   90.00
#
_symmetry.space_group_name_H-M   'P 1'
#
loop_
_entity.id
_entity.type
_entity.pdbx_description
1 polymer ?
#
loop_
_entity_poly.entity_id
_entity_poly.type
_entity_poly.pdbx_seq_one_letter_code
_entity_poly.pdbx_strand_id
1 'polypeptide(L)'
;QAAGARCAGVDLSMTLLRLARQVTAAPLVRADMRQLPIRPGSMDLTVNLFTSFGYFDQDAEHTAALNEMVATVRPGGWFVIDFLNPAAVRRQLVPEETLAVSGSTVQVSRSVSPDGRYVCKSIRGADGRRFRERVRLFEPEQMAGMLEAAGVTVRFRFGDYDAAPLTSSSPRTIFVGQVG
;
A
#
# COMPACT_ATOMS: atom_id res chain seq x y z
N GLN A 1 9.67 15.56 9.90
CA GLN A 1 11.13 15.40 9.99
C GLN A 1 11.43 13.91 10.20
N ALA A 2 12.47 13.36 9.57
CA ALA A 2 12.92 12.02 9.93
C ALA A 2 13.41 12.06 11.38
N ALA A 3 12.93 11.16 12.25
CA ALA A 3 13.29 11.10 13.67
C ALA A 3 14.74 10.61 13.88
N GLY A 4 15.71 11.14 13.13
CA GLY A 4 17.10 10.69 13.07
C GLY A 4 17.37 9.56 12.06
N ALA A 5 16.34 9.00 11.42
CA ALA A 5 16.51 7.93 10.43
C ALA A 5 17.05 8.45 9.09
N ARG A 6 17.94 7.66 8.46
CA ARG A 6 18.35 7.86 7.06
C ARG A 6 17.37 7.12 6.16
N CYS A 7 16.56 7.86 5.42
CA CYS A 7 15.50 7.29 4.59
C CYS A 7 15.84 7.41 3.10
N ALA A 8 15.30 6.50 2.30
CA ALA A 8 15.14 6.65 0.86
C ALA A 8 13.67 6.36 0.50
N GLY A 9 13.15 7.03 -0.52
CA GLY A 9 11.79 6.80 -1.03
C GLY A 9 11.81 6.21 -2.43
N VAL A 10 10.87 5.31 -2.69
CA VAL A 10 10.69 4.66 -4.00
C VAL A 10 9.24 4.83 -4.44
N ASP A 11 9.03 5.21 -5.70
CA ASP A 11 7.70 5.28 -6.31
C ASP A 11 7.80 5.06 -7.82
N LEU A 12 6.76 4.49 -8.44
CA LEU A 12 6.70 4.31 -9.89
C LEU A 12 6.44 5.64 -10.63
N SER A 13 5.76 6.58 -9.97
CA SER A 13 5.27 7.85 -10.51
C SER A 13 6.32 8.95 -10.40
N MET A 14 6.90 9.36 -11.54
CA MET A 14 7.75 10.55 -11.59
C MET A 14 7.04 11.81 -11.10
N THR A 15 5.72 11.91 -11.29
CA THR A 15 4.95 13.06 -10.86
C THR A 15 4.94 13.17 -9.34
N LEU A 16 4.67 12.06 -8.63
CA LEU A 16 4.69 12.03 -7.17
C LEU A 16 6.11 12.24 -6.62
N LEU A 17 7.13 11.65 -7.26
CA LEU A 17 8.53 11.89 -6.86
C LEU A 17 8.94 13.35 -6.99
N ARG A 18 8.49 14.06 -8.04
CA ARG A 18 8.76 15.51 -8.19
C ARG A 18 8.11 16.33 -7.07
N LEU A 19 6.91 15.97 -6.63
CA LEU A 19 6.24 16.61 -5.49
C LEU A 19 6.97 16.29 -4.18
N ALA A 20 7.33 15.03 -3.96
CA ALA A 20 8.06 14.62 -2.76
C ALA A 20 9.39 15.37 -2.59
N ARG A 21 10.12 15.62 -3.67
CA ARG A 21 11.37 16.43 -3.67
C ARG A 21 11.20 17.84 -3.11
N GLN A 22 9.99 18.40 -3.13
CA GLN A 22 9.74 19.74 -2.58
C GLN A 22 9.71 19.75 -1.05
N VAL A 23 9.52 18.58 -0.42
CA VAL A 23 9.31 18.45 1.04
C VAL A 23 10.32 17.53 1.73
N THR A 24 11.22 16.88 0.99
CA THR A 24 12.27 16.02 1.55
C THR A 24 13.59 16.14 0.80
N ALA A 25 14.69 16.03 1.55
CA ALA A 25 16.05 15.89 1.01
C ALA A 25 16.51 14.43 0.91
N ALA A 26 15.68 13.46 1.33
CA ALA A 26 15.98 12.05 1.22
C ALA A 26 16.20 11.63 -0.26
N PRO A 27 17.08 10.67 -0.54
CA PRO A 27 17.17 10.06 -1.86
C PRO A 27 15.82 9.52 -2.33
N LEU A 28 15.45 9.84 -3.56
CA LEU A 28 14.19 9.43 -4.18
C LEU A 28 14.47 8.73 -5.50
N VAL A 29 14.00 7.49 -5.63
CA VAL A 29 14.28 6.62 -6.77
C VAL A 29 12.97 6.24 -7.46
N ARG A 30 12.96 6.34 -8.80
CA ARG A 30 11.86 5.77 -9.58
C ARG A 30 12.12 4.30 -9.84
N ALA A 31 11.26 3.44 -9.33
CA ALA A 31 11.31 2.02 -9.61
C ALA A 31 9.93 1.38 -9.46
N ASP A 32 9.78 0.21 -10.09
CA ASP A 32 8.69 -0.70 -9.82
C ASP A 32 9.02 -1.49 -8.54
N MET A 33 8.08 -1.63 -7.62
CA MET A 33 8.33 -2.37 -6.36
C MET A 33 8.59 -3.87 -6.55
N ARG A 34 8.36 -4.41 -7.75
CA ARG A 34 8.74 -5.78 -8.14
C ARG A 34 10.22 -5.91 -8.52
N GLN A 35 10.92 -4.78 -8.72
CA GLN A 35 12.34 -4.74 -9.08
C GLN A 35 12.97 -3.49 -8.46
N LEU A 36 13.37 -3.62 -7.19
CA LEU A 36 13.90 -2.51 -6.42
C LEU A 36 15.41 -2.37 -6.65
N PRO A 37 15.91 -1.17 -7.00
CA PRO A 37 17.35 -0.91 -7.09
C PRO A 37 17.95 -0.67 -5.70
N ILE A 38 17.63 -1.55 -4.74
CA ILE A 38 18.08 -1.52 -3.36
C ILE A 38 18.86 -2.80 -3.11
N ARG A 39 20.06 -2.67 -2.53
CA ARG A 39 20.87 -3.84 -2.20
C ARG A 39 20.11 -4.72 -1.18
N PRO A 40 19.98 -6.04 -1.40
CA PRO A 40 19.36 -6.91 -0.41
C PRO A 40 20.03 -6.82 0.96
N GLY A 41 19.22 -6.83 2.01
CA GLY A 41 19.67 -6.75 3.39
C GLY A 41 20.34 -5.42 3.79
N SER A 42 20.13 -4.33 3.04
CA SER A 42 20.75 -3.04 3.35
C SER A 42 19.88 -2.11 4.21
N MET A 43 18.62 -2.47 4.47
CA MET A 43 17.68 -1.65 5.24
C MET A 43 17.42 -2.27 6.63
N ASP A 44 17.40 -1.43 7.66
CA ASP A 44 16.92 -1.83 9.00
C ASP A 44 15.39 -1.94 9.05
N LEU A 45 14.71 -1.16 8.21
CA LEU A 45 13.26 -1.05 8.15
C LEU A 45 12.82 -0.72 6.72
N THR A 46 11.86 -1.49 6.20
CA THR A 46 11.12 -1.15 4.97
C THR A 46 9.64 -0.99 5.29
N VAL A 47 9.04 0.09 4.81
CA VAL A 47 7.62 0.41 5.01
C VAL A 47 6.88 0.54 3.67
N ASN A 48 5.73 -0.11 3.53
CA ASN A 48 4.81 0.08 2.42
C ASN A 48 3.49 0.63 2.98
N LEU A 49 3.29 1.94 2.82
CA LEU A 49 2.20 2.65 3.50
C LEU A 49 1.16 3.24 2.55
N PHE A 50 0.02 3.63 3.11
CA PHE A 50 -1.10 4.29 2.46
C PHE A 50 -1.77 3.45 1.36
N THR A 51 -1.82 2.12 1.53
CA THR A 51 -2.30 1.20 0.49
C THR A 51 -1.54 1.42 -0.82
N SER A 52 -0.21 1.29 -0.76
CA SER A 52 0.66 1.29 -1.95
C SER A 52 0.78 -0.11 -2.57
N PHE A 53 0.22 -1.14 -1.93
CA PHE A 53 0.17 -2.52 -2.42
C PHE A 53 -1.24 -2.90 -2.87
N GLY A 54 -1.35 -3.80 -3.86
CA GLY A 54 -2.64 -4.32 -4.33
C GLY A 54 -3.05 -3.94 -5.75
N TYR A 55 -2.20 -3.24 -6.51
CA TYR A 55 -2.56 -2.71 -7.84
C TYR A 55 -2.22 -3.64 -9.01
N PHE A 56 -1.68 -4.83 -8.76
CA PHE A 56 -1.31 -5.76 -9.83
C PHE A 56 -2.51 -6.59 -10.30
N ASP A 57 -2.42 -7.13 -11.52
CA ASP A 57 -3.49 -7.94 -12.08
C ASP A 57 -3.43 -9.39 -11.61
N GLN A 58 -2.22 -9.91 -11.36
CA GLN A 58 -1.99 -11.29 -10.97
C GLN A 58 -1.49 -11.39 -9.53
N ASP A 59 -1.92 -12.42 -8.79
CA ASP A 59 -1.43 -12.66 -7.42
C ASP A 59 0.09 -12.93 -7.40
N ALA A 60 0.63 -13.55 -8.44
CA ALA A 60 2.07 -13.79 -8.56
C ALA A 60 2.90 -12.49 -8.55
N GLU A 61 2.36 -11.41 -9.13
CA GLU A 61 3.02 -10.10 -9.13
C GLU A 61 3.02 -9.46 -7.74
N HIS A 62 1.94 -9.68 -6.97
CA HIS A 62 1.87 -9.26 -5.56
C HIS A 62 2.91 -10.02 -4.72
N THR A 63 3.02 -11.33 -4.90
CA THR A 63 4.04 -12.15 -4.23
C THR A 63 5.45 -11.69 -4.61
N ALA A 64 5.71 -11.43 -5.90
CA ALA A 64 7.01 -10.93 -6.35
C ALA A 64 7.35 -9.57 -5.72
N ALA A 65 6.41 -8.62 -5.72
CA ALA A 65 6.59 -7.33 -5.07
C ALA A 65 6.84 -7.46 -3.56
N LEU A 66 6.09 -8.31 -2.87
CA LEU A 66 6.29 -8.52 -1.44
C LEU A 66 7.68 -9.10 -1.15
N ASN A 67 8.09 -10.12 -1.88
CA ASN A 67 9.41 -10.74 -1.74
C ASN A 67 10.54 -9.73 -2.00
N GLU A 68 10.41 -8.93 -3.06
CA GLU A 68 11.39 -7.91 -3.42
C GLU A 68 11.51 -6.85 -2.31
N MET A 69 10.38 -6.36 -1.77
CA MET A 69 10.39 -5.40 -0.67
C MET A 69 11.00 -6.00 0.61
N VAL A 70 10.64 -7.24 0.97
CA VAL A 70 11.17 -7.93 2.16
C VAL A 70 12.68 -8.17 2.03
N ALA A 71 13.16 -8.55 0.84
CA ALA A 71 14.58 -8.79 0.58
C ALA A 71 15.48 -7.56 0.82
N THR A 72 14.93 -6.34 0.75
CA THR A 72 15.68 -5.12 1.10
C THR A 72 16.07 -5.05 2.57
N VAL A 73 15.34 -5.73 3.44
CA VAL A 73 15.49 -5.69 4.89
C VAL A 73 16.54 -6.70 5.34
N ARG A 74 17.44 -6.30 6.23
CA ARG A 74 18.43 -7.22 6.81
C ARG A 74 17.77 -8.27 7.72
N PRO A 75 18.41 -9.42 7.95
CA PRO A 75 17.97 -10.34 9.00
C PRO A 75 17.83 -9.65 10.36
N GLY A 76 16.72 -9.93 11.04
CA GLY A 76 16.31 -9.29 12.28
C GLY A 76 15.82 -7.83 12.14
N GLY A 77 15.80 -7.28 10.93
CA GLY A 77 15.19 -5.99 10.61
C GLY A 77 13.66 -6.06 10.57
N TRP A 78 13.04 -4.91 10.32
CA TRP A 78 11.58 -4.77 10.39
C TRP A 78 10.94 -4.52 9.02
N PHE A 79 9.76 -5.08 8.83
CA PHE A 79 8.91 -4.82 7.68
C PHE A 79 7.52 -4.37 8.16
N VAL A 80 7.02 -3.28 7.59
CA VAL A 80 5.69 -2.74 7.89
C VAL A 80 4.91 -2.57 6.60
N ILE A 81 3.67 -3.04 6.59
CA ILE A 81 2.76 -2.86 5.46
C ILE A 81 1.37 -2.47 5.95
N ASP A 82 0.76 -1.48 5.30
CA ASP A 82 -0.68 -1.20 5.45
C ASP A 82 -1.46 -1.34 4.14
N PHE A 83 -2.69 -1.81 4.29
CA PHE A 83 -3.64 -1.94 3.20
C PHE A 83 -5.08 -1.78 3.71
N LEU A 84 -6.02 -1.76 2.78
CA LEU A 84 -7.45 -1.63 3.06
C LEU A 84 -7.97 -2.85 3.82
N ASN A 85 -8.76 -2.63 4.86
CA ASN A 85 -9.51 -3.71 5.50
C ASN A 85 -10.72 -4.10 4.61
N PRO A 86 -10.78 -5.33 4.05
CA PRO A 86 -11.86 -5.73 3.14
C PRO A 86 -13.24 -5.65 3.78
N ALA A 87 -13.36 -5.99 5.07
CA ALA A 87 -14.62 -5.96 5.79
C ALA A 87 -15.14 -4.53 5.95
N ALA A 88 -14.25 -3.57 6.27
CA ALA A 88 -14.60 -2.15 6.32
C ALA A 88 -14.99 -1.61 4.95
N VAL A 89 -14.21 -1.92 3.90
CA VAL A 89 -14.51 -1.52 2.52
C VAL A 89 -15.90 -2.00 2.11
N ARG A 90 -16.20 -3.29 2.28
CA ARG A 90 -17.50 -3.85 1.88
C ARG A 90 -18.69 -3.20 2.58
N ARG A 91 -18.53 -2.76 3.84
CA ARG A 91 -19.62 -2.13 4.61
C ARG A 91 -19.77 -0.64 4.36
N GLN A 92 -18.67 0.07 4.08
CA GLN A 92 -18.65 1.54 4.03
C GLN A 92 -18.54 2.10 2.61
N LEU A 93 -18.43 1.25 1.59
CA LEU A 93 -18.30 1.69 0.21
C LEU A 93 -19.50 2.53 -0.22
N VAL A 94 -19.22 3.77 -0.61
CA VAL A 94 -20.18 4.67 -1.25
C VAL A 94 -20.11 4.44 -2.76
N PRO A 95 -21.17 3.90 -3.40
CA PRO A 95 -21.11 3.50 -4.81
C PRO A 95 -20.88 4.66 -5.76
N GLU A 96 -21.45 5.83 -5.47
CA GLU A 96 -21.31 7.04 -6.29
C GLU A 96 -21.25 8.27 -5.39
N GLU A 97 -20.32 9.17 -5.70
CA GLU A 97 -20.21 10.47 -5.06
C GLU A 97 -19.63 11.52 -6.02
N THR A 98 -19.88 12.79 -5.74
CA THR A 98 -19.29 13.91 -6.47
C THR A 98 -18.36 14.67 -5.52
N LEU A 99 -17.09 14.81 -5.91
CA LEU A 99 -16.06 15.45 -5.08
C LEU A 99 -15.51 16.71 -5.76
N ALA A 100 -15.19 17.71 -4.95
CA ALA A 100 -14.40 18.87 -5.38
C ALA A 100 -12.91 18.56 -5.18
N VAL A 101 -12.13 18.57 -6.25
CA VAL A 101 -10.68 18.34 -6.26
C VAL A 101 -10.00 19.52 -6.93
N SER A 102 -9.20 20.28 -6.18
CA SER A 102 -8.42 21.42 -6.70
C SER A 102 -9.26 22.43 -7.52
N GLY A 103 -10.48 22.71 -7.07
CA GLY A 103 -11.40 23.64 -7.74
C GLY A 103 -12.16 23.06 -8.94
N SER A 104 -12.02 21.76 -9.23
CA SER A 104 -12.78 21.04 -10.25
C SER A 104 -13.69 19.98 -9.64
N THR A 105 -14.86 19.75 -10.23
CA THR A 105 -15.78 18.70 -9.81
C THR A 105 -15.46 17.39 -10.53
N VAL A 106 -15.37 16.29 -9.77
CA VAL A 106 -15.17 14.94 -10.31
C VAL A 106 -16.28 14.01 -9.85
N GLN A 107 -16.74 13.14 -10.75
CA GLN A 107 -17.65 12.05 -10.40
C GLN A 107 -16.82 10.81 -10.07
N VAL A 108 -17.06 10.23 -8.90
CA VAL A 108 -16.39 9.02 -8.44
C VAL A 108 -17.42 7.92 -8.31
N SER A 109 -17.16 6.78 -8.94
CA SER A 109 -17.91 5.55 -8.69
C SER A 109 -16.99 4.47 -8.11
N ARG A 110 -17.52 3.67 -7.19
CA ARG A 110 -16.83 2.55 -6.57
C ARG A 110 -17.67 1.29 -6.63
N SER A 111 -17.01 0.15 -6.75
CA SER A 111 -17.66 -1.15 -6.67
C SER A 111 -16.69 -2.19 -6.12
N VAL A 112 -17.22 -3.28 -5.57
CA VAL A 112 -16.44 -4.50 -5.34
C VAL A 112 -16.62 -5.41 -6.56
N SER A 113 -15.56 -6.09 -6.99
CA SER A 113 -15.63 -7.06 -8.09
C SER A 113 -16.58 -8.22 -7.74
N PRO A 114 -17.18 -8.91 -8.73
CA PRO A 114 -18.14 -10.00 -8.47
C PRO A 114 -17.58 -11.13 -7.60
N ASP A 115 -16.28 -11.41 -7.70
CA ASP A 115 -15.56 -12.39 -6.88
C ASP A 115 -15.18 -11.88 -5.48
N GLY A 116 -15.51 -10.64 -5.14
CA GLY A 116 -15.21 -10.02 -3.84
C GLY A 116 -13.73 -9.65 -3.63
N ARG A 117 -12.88 -9.85 -4.64
CA ARG A 117 -11.41 -9.79 -4.50
C ARG A 117 -10.82 -8.41 -4.72
N TYR A 118 -11.53 -7.49 -5.36
CA TYR A 118 -11.02 -6.17 -5.69
C TYR A 118 -12.03 -5.09 -5.37
N VAL A 119 -11.54 -3.94 -4.91
CA VAL A 119 -12.28 -2.68 -4.96
C VAL A 119 -11.86 -1.93 -6.22
N CYS A 120 -12.85 -1.52 -7.00
CA CYS A 120 -12.67 -0.76 -8.23
C CYS A 120 -13.17 0.66 -7.99
N LYS A 121 -12.41 1.64 -8.45
CA LYS A 121 -12.78 3.05 -8.41
C LYS A 121 -12.61 3.64 -9.80
N SER A 122 -13.63 4.34 -10.28
CA SER A 122 -13.59 5.11 -11.50
C SER A 122 -13.77 6.58 -11.17
N ILE A 123 -12.89 7.44 -11.66
CA ILE A 123 -12.96 8.89 -11.50
C ILE A 123 -13.16 9.50 -12.88
N ARG A 124 -14.17 10.35 -13.02
CA ARG A 124 -14.44 11.12 -14.23
C ARG A 124 -14.32 12.60 -13.92
N GLY A 125 -13.35 13.26 -14.57
CA GLY A 125 -13.20 14.71 -14.52
C GLY A 125 -14.22 15.43 -15.39
N ALA A 126 -14.49 16.71 -15.07
CA ALA A 126 -15.35 17.58 -15.86
C ALA A 126 -14.84 17.77 -17.30
N ASP A 127 -13.53 17.62 -17.53
CA ASP A 127 -12.88 17.64 -18.84
C ASP A 127 -13.01 16.33 -19.64
N GLY A 128 -13.77 15.36 -19.11
CA GLY A 128 -13.98 14.06 -19.74
C GLY A 128 -12.89 13.02 -19.50
N ARG A 129 -11.76 13.38 -18.86
CA ARG A 129 -10.72 12.41 -18.50
C ARG A 129 -11.26 11.38 -17.52
N ARG A 130 -10.86 10.12 -17.71
CA ARG A 130 -11.25 9.00 -16.85
C ARG A 130 -10.03 8.31 -16.28
N PHE A 131 -10.04 8.09 -14.99
CA PHE A 131 -9.04 7.32 -14.27
C PHE A 131 -9.71 6.10 -13.64
N ARG A 132 -9.02 4.97 -13.66
CA ARG A 132 -9.50 3.74 -13.03
C ARG A 132 -8.41 3.20 -12.13
N GLU A 133 -8.83 2.81 -10.94
CA GLU A 133 -8.01 2.14 -9.95
C GLU A 133 -8.69 0.83 -9.60
N ARG A 134 -7.91 -0.23 -9.46
CA ARG A 134 -8.35 -1.55 -9.03
C ARG A 134 -7.36 -2.02 -7.97
N VAL A 135 -7.85 -2.25 -6.76
CA VAL A 135 -7.03 -2.63 -5.61
C VAL A 135 -7.49 -3.97 -5.09
N ARG A 136 -6.57 -4.92 -4.98
CA ARG A 136 -6.76 -6.25 -4.40
C ARG A 136 -7.07 -6.12 -2.91
N LEU A 137 -8.19 -6.70 -2.49
CA LEU A 137 -8.65 -6.80 -1.11
C LEU A 137 -8.12 -8.08 -0.47
N PHE A 138 -6.93 -8.02 0.12
CA PHE A 138 -6.38 -9.15 0.87
C PHE A 138 -7.12 -9.31 2.20
N GLU A 139 -7.65 -10.50 2.49
CA GLU A 139 -8.09 -10.77 3.86
C GLU A 139 -6.87 -10.77 4.80
N PRO A 140 -7.01 -10.34 6.07
CA PRO A 140 -5.88 -10.26 7.00
C PRO A 140 -5.08 -11.57 7.09
N GLU A 141 -5.76 -12.71 7.10
CA GLU A 141 -5.15 -14.04 7.15
C GLU A 141 -4.39 -14.39 5.86
N GLN A 142 -4.89 -13.95 4.70
CA GLN A 142 -4.18 -14.13 3.42
C GLN A 142 -2.87 -13.34 3.42
N MET A 143 -2.91 -12.08 3.85
CA MET A 143 -1.70 -11.26 3.94
C MET A 143 -0.72 -11.81 4.98
N ALA A 144 -1.19 -12.25 6.14
CA ALA A 144 -0.32 -12.88 7.14
C ALA A 144 0.41 -14.11 6.57
N GLY A 145 -0.29 -14.98 5.84
CA GLY A 145 0.33 -16.12 5.17
C GLY A 145 1.33 -15.72 4.09
N MET A 146 1.06 -14.66 3.33
CA MET A 146 2.02 -14.13 2.35
C MET A 146 3.28 -13.59 3.02
N LEU A 147 3.14 -12.88 4.15
CA LEU A 147 4.27 -12.37 4.93
C LEU A 147 5.13 -13.50 5.49
N GLU A 148 4.50 -14.52 6.08
CA GLU A 148 5.19 -15.70 6.60
C GLU A 148 5.95 -16.45 5.49
N ALA A 149 5.32 -16.65 4.33
CA ALA A 149 5.96 -17.27 3.16
C ALA A 149 7.14 -16.45 2.62
N ALA A 150 7.14 -15.13 2.81
CA ALA A 150 8.25 -14.24 2.46
C ALA A 150 9.35 -14.17 3.54
N GLY A 151 9.24 -14.93 4.63
CA GLY A 151 10.22 -14.94 5.72
C GLY A 151 10.00 -13.85 6.77
N VAL A 152 8.80 -13.26 6.83
CA VAL A 152 8.43 -12.26 7.83
C VAL A 152 7.61 -12.89 8.95
N THR A 153 8.16 -12.88 10.17
CA THR A 153 7.39 -13.24 11.37
C THR A 153 6.54 -12.05 11.79
N VAL A 154 5.22 -12.15 11.64
CA VAL A 154 4.27 -11.12 12.08
C VAL A 154 4.32 -10.97 13.61
N ARG A 155 4.63 -9.77 14.09
CA ARG A 155 4.69 -9.45 15.53
C ARG A 155 3.45 -8.70 16.01
N PHE A 156 2.92 -7.80 15.17
CA PHE A 156 1.76 -6.98 15.51
C PHE A 156 0.78 -6.86 14.35
N ARG A 157 -0.50 -6.71 14.71
CA ARG A 157 -1.62 -6.48 13.81
C ARG A 157 -2.42 -5.29 14.33
N PHE A 158 -2.43 -4.18 13.60
CA PHE A 158 -3.15 -2.97 13.99
C PHE A 158 -4.26 -2.63 13.00
N GLY A 159 -5.31 -2.02 13.53
CA GLY A 159 -6.46 -1.53 12.78
C GLY A 159 -6.32 -0.12 12.24
N ASP A 160 -5.38 0.66 12.79
CA ASP A 160 -5.10 2.05 12.45
C ASP A 160 -3.67 2.44 12.88
N TYR A 161 -3.30 3.69 12.59
CA TYR A 161 -1.98 4.24 12.90
C TYR A 161 -1.80 4.62 14.38
N ASP A 162 -2.88 4.61 15.18
CA ASP A 162 -2.83 4.78 16.63
C ASP A 162 -2.56 3.45 17.35
N ALA A 163 -2.25 2.39 16.59
CA ALA A 163 -1.97 1.05 17.06
C ALA A 163 -3.17 0.39 17.78
N ALA A 164 -4.41 0.77 17.43
CA ALA A 164 -5.58 0.07 17.93
C ALA A 164 -5.60 -1.38 17.42
N PRO A 165 -6.18 -2.33 18.19
CA PRO A 165 -6.31 -3.70 17.75
C PRO A 165 -7.05 -3.82 16.41
N LEU A 166 -6.59 -4.75 15.56
CA LEU A 166 -7.28 -5.04 14.31
C LEU A 166 -8.65 -5.68 14.58
N THR A 167 -9.70 -5.09 14.01
CA THR A 167 -11.07 -5.59 14.05
C THR A 167 -11.69 -5.53 12.66
N SER A 168 -12.86 -6.12 12.49
CA SER A 168 -13.59 -6.05 11.22
C SER A 168 -14.05 -4.63 10.88
N SER A 169 -14.19 -3.72 11.87
CA SER A 169 -14.55 -2.31 11.72
C SER A 169 -13.38 -1.36 11.55
N SER A 170 -12.15 -1.85 11.74
CA SER A 170 -10.94 -1.05 11.58
C SER A 170 -10.81 -0.50 10.16
N PRO A 171 -10.38 0.77 10.00
CA PRO A 171 -10.26 1.39 8.69
C PRO A 171 -9.12 0.79 7.84
N ARG A 172 -8.11 0.22 8.49
CA ARG A 172 -6.92 -0.34 7.87
C ARG A 172 -6.64 -1.75 8.40
N THR A 173 -5.76 -2.45 7.71
CA THR A 173 -5.01 -3.57 8.26
C THR A 173 -3.54 -3.23 8.14
N ILE A 174 -2.85 -3.17 9.28
CA ILE A 174 -1.43 -2.85 9.36
C ILE A 174 -0.71 -4.03 10.01
N PHE A 175 0.30 -4.56 9.32
CA PHE A 175 1.18 -5.58 9.87
C PHE A 175 2.55 -4.99 10.16
N VAL A 176 3.10 -5.38 11.30
CA VAL A 176 4.50 -5.12 11.67
C VAL A 176 5.13 -6.48 11.95
N GLY A 177 6.21 -6.80 11.25
CA GLY A 177 6.90 -8.08 11.38
C GLY A 177 8.41 -7.95 11.32
N GLN A 178 9.09 -8.99 11.79
CA GLN A 178 10.54 -9.10 11.70
C GLN A 178 10.92 -10.06 10.58
N VAL A 179 11.93 -9.68 9.81
CA VAL A 179 12.50 -10.53 8.76
C VAL A 179 13.48 -11.50 9.41
N GLY A 180 13.36 -12.79 9.06
CA GLY A 180 14.22 -13.88 9.54
C GLY A 180 15.68 -13.76 9.13
#